data_AF-A0ABD5T324-F1
#
_entry.id   AF-A0ABD5T324-F1
#
_cell.length_a   1.000
_cell.length_b   1.000
_cell.length_c   1.000
_cell.angle_alpha   90.00
_cell.angle_beta   90.00
_cell.angle_gamma   90.00
#
_symmetry.space_group_name_H-M   'P 1'
#
loop_
_entity.id
_entity.type
_entity.pdbx_description
1 polymer ?
#
loop_
_entity_poly.entity_id
_entity_poly.type
_entity_poly.pdbx_seq_one_letter_code
_entity_poly.pdbx_strand_id
1 'polypeptide(L)' 'GPALRELEEADSLIAFEHATDAALLAYGDRLGTIHPVSITPVISYILAKEREVENIRAIARGKEAGLSAEEIESELVIT' A
#
# COMPACT_ATOMS: atom_id res chain seq x y z
N GLY A 1 -16.80 8.88 1.95
CA GLY A 1 -15.61 9.72 1.73
C GLY A 1 -15.16 9.62 0.28
N PRO A 2 -14.10 10.29 -0.16
CA PRO A 2 -13.61 10.23 -1.54
C PRO A 2 -13.43 8.79 -2.08
N ALA A 3 -12.96 7.85 -1.26
CA ALA A 3 -12.86 6.42 -1.60
C ALA A 3 -14.21 5.72 -1.89
N LEU A 4 -15.32 6.19 -1.28
CA LEU A 4 -16.67 5.67 -1.56
C LEU A 4 -17.25 6.20 -2.88
N ARG A 5 -16.66 7.26 -3.47
CA ARG A 5 -17.04 7.78 -4.79
C ARG A 5 -16.26 7.11 -5.91
N GLU A 6 -14.96 6.86 -5.70
CA GLU A 6 -14.16 6.00 -6.59
C GLU A 6 -14.71 4.55 -6.66
N LEU A 7 -15.40 4.11 -5.60
CA LEU A 7 -16.09 2.83 -5.51
C LEU A 7 -17.30 2.67 -6.45
N GLU A 8 -18.13 3.70 -6.62
CA GLU A 8 -19.34 3.61 -7.47
C GLU A 8 -19.00 3.49 -8.97
N GLU A 9 -17.78 3.89 -9.34
CA GLU A 9 -17.27 3.89 -10.72
C GLU A 9 -16.33 2.70 -11.01
N ALA A 10 -16.03 1.83 -10.03
CA ALA A 10 -15.09 0.73 -10.19
C ALA A 10 -15.72 -0.48 -10.91
N ASP A 11 -15.25 -0.80 -12.10
CA ASP A 11 -15.75 -1.89 -12.96
C ASP A 11 -15.40 -3.33 -12.48
N SER A 12 -14.68 -3.50 -11.36
CA SER A 12 -14.31 -4.83 -10.85
C SER A 12 -14.01 -4.90 -9.35
N LEU A 13 -14.18 -6.10 -8.77
CA LEU A 13 -13.84 -6.40 -7.36
C LEU A 13 -12.35 -6.23 -7.05
N ILE A 14 -11.48 -6.47 -8.04
CA ILE A 14 -10.02 -6.29 -7.90
C ILE A 14 -9.68 -4.81 -7.76
N ALA A 15 -10.29 -3.96 -8.58
CA ALA A 15 -10.11 -2.50 -8.46
C ALA A 15 -10.60 -1.96 -7.11
N PHE A 16 -11.69 -2.53 -6.56
CA PHE A 16 -12.18 -2.20 -5.22
C PHE A 16 -11.18 -2.55 -4.11
N GLU A 17 -10.60 -3.75 -4.16
CA GLU A 17 -9.62 -4.21 -3.18
C GLU A 17 -8.40 -3.26 -3.18
N HIS A 18 -7.86 -2.96 -4.36
CA HIS A 18 -6.74 -2.03 -4.51
C HIS A 18 -7.05 -0.62 -3.98
N ALA A 19 -8.23 -0.07 -4.27
CA ALA A 19 -8.63 1.25 -3.79
C ALA A 19 -8.77 1.30 -2.25
N THR A 20 -9.26 0.21 -1.66
CA THR A 20 -9.42 0.11 -0.20
C THR A 20 -8.07 -0.04 0.49
N ASP A 21 -7.17 -0.82 -0.07
CA ASP A 21 -5.80 -0.97 0.43
C ASP A 21 -5.03 0.36 0.37
N ALA A 22 -5.16 1.10 -0.75
CA ALA A 22 -4.57 2.42 -0.88
C ALA A 22 -5.10 3.41 0.18
N ALA A 23 -6.41 3.39 0.45
CA ALA A 23 -7.02 4.23 1.47
C ALA A 23 -6.55 3.85 2.90
N LEU A 24 -6.41 2.55 3.18
CA LEU A 24 -5.92 2.04 4.45
C LEU A 24 -4.46 2.46 4.69
N LEU A 25 -3.60 2.35 3.67
CA LEU A 25 -2.21 2.78 3.72
C LEU A 25 -2.11 4.29 3.99
N ALA A 26 -2.85 5.10 3.25
CA ALA A 26 -2.88 6.55 3.45
C ALA A 26 -3.38 6.97 4.85
N TYR A 27 -4.25 6.17 5.46
CA TYR A 27 -4.67 6.36 6.85
C TYR A 27 -3.59 5.90 7.84
N GLY A 28 -2.95 4.76 7.59
CA GLY A 28 -1.84 4.21 8.38
C GLY A 28 -0.65 5.17 8.50
N ASP A 29 -0.32 5.88 7.43
CA ASP A 29 0.74 6.91 7.44
C ASP A 29 0.40 8.07 8.39
N ARG A 30 -0.88 8.41 8.54
CA ARG A 30 -1.32 9.48 9.46
C ARG A 30 -1.40 9.01 10.90
N LEU A 31 -1.67 7.72 11.15
CA LEU A 31 -1.76 7.17 12.50
C LEU A 31 -0.50 7.43 13.34
N GLY A 32 0.67 7.47 12.73
CA GLY A 32 1.93 7.77 13.42
C GLY A 32 2.01 9.16 14.04
N THR A 33 1.18 10.12 13.60
CA THR A 33 1.28 11.54 13.98
C THR A 33 0.06 12.07 14.73
N ILE A 34 -1.11 11.43 14.61
CA ILE A 34 -2.36 11.91 15.21
C ILE A 34 -2.39 11.72 16.74
N HIS A 35 -1.88 10.59 17.24
CA HIS A 35 -1.88 10.25 18.68
C HIS A 35 -0.52 9.68 19.12
N PRO A 36 0.52 10.50 19.25
CA PRO A 36 1.90 10.03 19.42
C PRO A 36 2.18 9.28 20.74
N VAL A 37 1.36 9.47 21.78
CA VAL A 37 1.48 8.75 23.07
C VAL A 37 0.42 7.63 23.18
N SER A 38 0.19 6.93 22.08
CA SER A 38 -0.76 5.82 21.99
C SER A 38 -0.17 4.64 21.21
N ILE A 39 -0.98 3.64 20.89
CA ILE A 39 -0.56 2.52 20.04
C ILE A 39 -0.42 2.90 18.55
N THR A 40 -0.94 4.05 18.13
CA THR A 40 -1.00 4.41 16.71
C THR A 40 0.36 4.53 16.00
N PRO A 41 1.46 4.98 16.63
CA PRO A 41 2.80 4.94 16.00
C PRO A 41 3.33 3.52 15.82
N VAL A 42 3.01 2.60 16.73
CA VAL A 42 3.39 1.19 16.60
C VAL A 42 2.67 0.54 15.43
N ILE A 43 1.37 0.79 15.29
CA ILE A 43 0.57 0.29 14.15
C ILE A 43 1.09 0.88 12.83
N SER A 44 1.32 2.19 12.78
CA SER A 44 1.88 2.88 11.60
C SER A 44 3.23 2.27 11.19
N TYR A 45 4.11 2.00 12.16
CA TYR A 45 5.39 1.35 11.89
C TYR A 45 5.23 -0.07 11.33
N ILE A 46 4.35 -0.89 11.91
CA ILE A 46 4.14 -2.28 11.46
C ILE A 46 3.62 -2.29 10.02
N LEU A 47 2.65 -1.44 9.69
CA LEU A 47 2.10 -1.32 8.33
C LEU A 47 3.17 -0.88 7.32
N ALA A 48 3.99 0.12 7.68
CA ALA A 48 5.10 0.54 6.85
C ALA A 48 6.14 -0.59 6.66
N LYS A 49 6.40 -1.39 7.70
CA LYS A 49 7.37 -2.48 7.65
C LYS A 49 6.89 -3.66 6.80
N GLU A 50 5.61 -4.01 6.88
CA GLU A 50 4.99 -5.05 6.05
C GLU A 50 5.16 -4.70 4.57
N ARG A 51 4.82 -3.47 4.20
CA ARG A 51 4.98 -2.96 2.83
C ARG A 51 6.43 -2.93 2.35
N GLU A 52 7.37 -2.55 3.20
CA GLU A 52 8.80 -2.60 2.87
C GLU A 52 9.21 -4.02 2.47
N VAL A 53 8.78 -5.02 3.25
CA VAL A 53 9.07 -6.44 2.98
C VAL A 53 8.40 -6.91 1.69
N GLU A 54 7.17 -6.50 1.43
CA GLU A 54 6.45 -6.81 0.19
C GLU A 54 7.15 -6.24 -1.04
N ASN A 55 7.52 -4.95 -1.01
CA ASN A 55 8.25 -4.31 -2.10
C ASN A 55 9.61 -4.98 -2.34
N ILE A 56 10.37 -5.30 -1.28
CA ILE A 56 11.64 -6.04 -1.42
C ILE A 56 11.41 -7.41 -2.09
N ARG A 57 10.34 -8.12 -1.70
CA ARG A 57 9.99 -9.42 -2.29
C ARG A 57 9.57 -9.30 -3.75
N ALA A 58 8.80 -8.26 -4.10
CA ALA A 58 8.43 -7.96 -5.48
C ALA A 58 9.67 -7.69 -6.35
N ILE A 59 10.61 -6.87 -5.86
CA ILE A 59 11.90 -6.62 -6.54
C ILE A 59 12.69 -7.91 -6.73
N ALA A 60 12.82 -8.73 -5.69
CA ALA A 60 13.58 -9.98 -5.76
C ALA A 60 12.98 -10.95 -6.81
N ARG A 61 11.65 -11.14 -6.78
CA ARG A 61 10.94 -12.03 -7.71
C ARG A 61 10.97 -11.49 -9.14
N GLY A 62 10.76 -10.19 -9.32
CA GLY A 62 10.79 -9.57 -10.64
C GLY A 62 12.17 -9.67 -11.29
N LYS A 63 13.24 -9.48 -10.52
CA LYS A 63 14.62 -9.70 -11.00
C LYS A 63 14.89 -11.17 -11.34
N GLU A 64 14.43 -12.10 -10.51
CA GLU A 64 14.53 -13.54 -10.80
C GLU A 64 13.78 -13.94 -12.08
N ALA A 65 12.63 -13.31 -12.34
CA ALA A 65 11.83 -13.51 -13.55
C ALA A 65 12.36 -12.77 -14.79
N GLY A 66 13.42 -11.96 -14.66
CA GLY A 66 14.02 -11.20 -15.77
C GLY A 66 13.21 -9.99 -16.22
N LEU A 67 12.31 -9.47 -15.37
CA LEU A 67 11.55 -8.25 -15.66
C LEU A 67 12.47 -7.03 -15.70
N SER A 68 12.10 -6.05 -16.53
CA SER A 68 12.73 -4.72 -16.55
C SER A 68 12.48 -3.97 -15.25
N ALA A 69 13.29 -2.94 -14.99
CA ALA A 69 13.09 -2.10 -13.81
C ALA A 69 11.73 -1.40 -13.85
N GLU A 70 11.30 -0.94 -15.03
CA GLU A 70 10.01 -0.29 -15.26
C GLU A 70 8.83 -1.21 -14.97
N GLU A 71 8.90 -2.48 -15.39
CA GLU A 71 7.88 -3.48 -15.08
C GLU A 71 7.80 -3.77 -13.58
N ILE A 72 8.95 -3.93 -12.91
CA ILE A 72 8.99 -4.15 -11.46
C ILE A 72 8.41 -2.94 -10.72
N GLU A 73 8.75 -1.73 -11.14
CA GLU A 73 8.31 -0.49 -10.49
C GLU A 73 6.79 -0.32 -10.55
N SER A 74 6.14 -0.77 -11.63
CA SER A 74 4.67 -0.75 -11.75
C SER A 74 3.94 -1.61 -10.72
N GLU A 75 4.62 -2.60 -10.15
CA GLU A 75 4.11 -3.51 -9.12
C GLU A 75 4.48 -3.06 -7.69
N LEU A 76 5.30 -2.01 -7.53
CA LEU A 76 5.68 -1.51 -6.22
C LEU A 76 4.60 -0.62 -5.64
N VAL A 77 4.28 -0.85 -4.38
CA VAL A 77 3.37 0.02 -3.65
C VAL A 77 4.23 1.17 -3.12
N ILE A 78 4.12 2.38 -3.69
CA ILE A 78 4.84 3.61 -3.27
C ILE A 78 3.78 4.66 -2.87
N THR A 79 3.75 5.14 -1.63
CA THR A 79 2.78 6.18 -1.19
C THR A 79 3.46 7.52 -1.30
#